data_AF-A0A955VBL9-F1
#
_entry.id   AF-A0A955VBL9-F1
#
_cell.length_a   1.000
_cell.length_b   1.000
_cell.length_c   1.000
_cell.angle_alpha   90.00
_cell.angle_beta   90.00
_cell.angle_gamma   90.00
#
_symmetry.space_group_name_H-M   'P 1'
#
loop_
_entity.id
_entity.type
_entity.pdbx_description
1 polymer ?
#
loop_
_entity_poly.entity_id
_entity_poly.type
_entity_poly.pdbx_seq_one_letter_code
_entity_poly.pdbx_strand_id
1 'polypeptide(L)'
;MNRYKELRTSGVNPAWMAALQEALGLPGTGVADIATSDALVKLLDDAGQHPRHLLDEKSRLWLKGYFPKLMTVPDTLGPQDAKDVSREREVRGAGADAPENVAVRKSGQGSSYSDYAKNTLKSGKFLGQPVIAHPEFLARLENANAYLRSKAAPGTNDEAIGAQLGITKLSHFRPSGAKSDQMYHGLGFALDVNPKANNWSFTKSQSSKLGSVMKNAGDLFGEKTIRSAADMSRNASKMSTEDLFAKLAESNEALKRYRAMAQDTALLEQHLASEACPAAAKKRGAAWWKSTLKKDEKFLLGRMTDADGKESKGAGFMDYEKETVTALRDAAGLRWGGADLGGDSGDLMHFDGGTMGTAIALRNATRKARAEAAAKKADDKAPAGGAPPS
;
A
#
# COMPACT_ATOMS: atom_id res chain seq x y z
N MET A 1 -45.10 4.15 3.01
CA MET A 1 -43.98 4.60 3.87
C MET A 1 -42.69 4.00 3.34
N ASN A 2 -41.92 4.74 2.53
CA ASN A 2 -40.59 4.32 2.05
C ASN A 2 -39.84 5.52 1.40
N ARG A 3 -39.88 6.71 2.03
CA ARG A 3 -39.36 7.95 1.38
C ARG A 3 -37.85 8.17 1.53
N TYR A 4 -37.18 7.46 2.42
CA TYR A 4 -35.74 7.61 2.63
C TYR A 4 -35.01 6.36 2.16
N LYS A 5 -34.73 6.28 0.86
CA LYS A 5 -33.65 5.42 0.37
C LYS A 5 -32.38 5.85 1.11
N GLU A 6 -31.84 4.95 1.93
CA GLU A 6 -30.58 5.00 2.68
C GLU A 6 -29.81 6.32 2.56
N LEU A 7 -29.72 7.08 3.65
CA LEU A 7 -28.91 8.29 3.69
C LEU A 7 -27.47 7.94 3.34
N ARG A 8 -26.99 8.44 2.20
CA ARG A 8 -25.66 8.12 1.71
C ARG A 8 -24.64 8.98 2.46
N THR A 9 -23.69 8.33 3.13
CA THR A 9 -22.57 8.95 3.86
C THR A 9 -21.27 8.91 3.06
N SER A 10 -21.35 8.80 1.73
CA SER A 10 -20.18 8.74 0.86
C SER A 10 -19.30 9.97 1.02
N GLY A 11 -18.00 9.75 1.25
CA GLY A 11 -17.00 10.82 1.43
C GLY A 11 -16.88 11.31 2.88
N VAL A 12 -17.65 10.74 3.81
CA VAL A 12 -17.53 11.04 5.23
C VAL A 12 -16.39 10.23 5.85
N ASN A 13 -15.58 10.87 6.68
CA ASN A 13 -14.47 10.23 7.37
C ASN A 13 -14.97 9.14 8.34
N PRO A 14 -14.44 7.90 8.31
CA PRO A 14 -14.83 6.84 9.24
C PRO A 14 -14.68 7.20 10.72
N ALA A 15 -13.64 7.95 11.10
CA ALA A 15 -13.48 8.43 12.48
C ALA A 15 -14.58 9.43 12.85
N TRP A 16 -14.98 10.29 11.92
CA TRP A 16 -16.10 11.22 12.12
C TRP A 16 -17.43 10.47 12.21
N MET A 17 -17.61 9.44 11.38
CA MET A 17 -18.78 8.57 11.43
C MET A 17 -18.86 7.80 12.75
N ALA A 18 -17.75 7.27 13.25
CA ALA A 18 -17.69 6.58 14.54
C ALA A 18 -18.05 7.54 15.69
N ALA A 19 -17.47 8.75 15.70
CA ALA A 19 -17.79 9.77 16.69
C ALA A 19 -19.26 10.22 16.62
N LEU A 20 -19.84 10.28 15.42
CA LEU A 20 -21.25 10.59 15.22
C LEU A 20 -22.14 9.46 15.74
N GLN A 21 -21.79 8.19 15.46
CA GLN A 21 -22.50 7.03 15.99
C GLN A 21 -22.52 7.05 17.52
N GLU A 22 -21.38 7.27 18.16
CA GLU A 22 -21.29 7.38 19.62
C GLU A 22 -22.16 8.54 20.16
N ALA A 23 -22.16 9.68 19.48
CA ALA A 23 -22.98 10.84 19.85
C ALA A 23 -24.49 10.56 19.72
N LEU A 24 -24.88 9.65 18.82
CA LEU A 24 -26.24 9.15 18.65
C LEU A 24 -26.58 7.99 19.60
N GLY A 25 -25.65 7.56 20.47
CA GLY A 25 -25.82 6.40 21.34
C GLY A 25 -25.75 5.05 20.61
N LEU A 26 -25.11 5.01 19.44
CA LEU A 26 -24.89 3.83 18.62
C LEU A 26 -23.44 3.33 18.72
N PRO A 27 -23.15 2.06 18.38
CA PRO A 27 -21.78 1.57 18.30
C PRO A 27 -20.94 2.33 17.27
N GLY A 28 -19.79 2.86 17.70
CA GLY A 28 -18.82 3.62 16.87
C GLY A 28 -18.04 2.76 15.87
N THR A 29 -18.73 2.17 14.91
CA THR A 29 -18.14 1.27 13.89
C THR A 29 -17.40 2.02 12.78
N GLY A 30 -17.67 3.31 12.60
CA GLY A 30 -17.10 4.13 11.53
C GLY A 30 -17.71 3.86 10.15
N VAL A 31 -18.73 3.00 10.08
CA VAL A 31 -19.48 2.68 8.87
C VAL A 31 -20.95 2.98 9.12
N ALA A 32 -21.54 3.87 8.31
CA ALA A 32 -22.97 4.15 8.42
C ALA A 32 -23.77 2.90 8.03
N ASP A 33 -24.53 2.39 9.00
CA ASP A 33 -25.50 1.33 8.80
C ASP A 33 -26.94 1.90 8.80
N ILE A 34 -27.93 1.00 8.71
CA ILE A 34 -29.35 1.39 8.68
C ILE A 34 -29.73 2.10 9.98
N ALA A 35 -29.30 1.59 11.15
CA ALA A 35 -29.61 2.21 12.44
C ALA A 35 -29.03 3.63 12.55
N THR A 36 -27.80 3.82 12.08
CA THR A 36 -27.16 5.15 12.00
C THR A 36 -27.94 6.08 11.08
N SER A 37 -28.35 5.58 9.90
CA SER A 37 -29.11 6.36 8.92
C SER A 37 -30.47 6.79 9.47
N ASP A 38 -31.19 5.88 10.13
CA ASP A 38 -32.51 6.13 10.70
C ASP A 38 -32.43 7.13 11.86
N ALA A 39 -31.46 6.96 12.76
CA ALA A 39 -31.21 7.90 13.85
C ALA A 39 -30.87 9.30 13.33
N LEU A 40 -30.06 9.38 12.28
CA LEU A 40 -29.67 10.66 11.69
C LEU A 40 -30.81 11.34 10.94
N VAL A 41 -31.60 10.58 10.17
CA VAL A 41 -32.78 11.11 9.46
C VAL A 41 -33.77 11.65 10.47
N LYS A 42 -34.06 10.90 11.53
CA LYS A 42 -34.95 11.36 12.61
C LYS A 42 -34.42 12.65 13.25
N LEU A 43 -33.14 12.69 13.62
CA LEU A 43 -32.53 13.87 14.23
C LEU A 43 -32.61 15.10 13.32
N LEU A 44 -32.33 14.92 12.04
CA LEU A 44 -32.36 16.01 11.06
C LEU A 44 -33.80 16.49 10.82
N ASP A 45 -34.75 15.58 10.66
CA ASP A 45 -36.18 15.93 10.49
C ASP A 45 -36.72 16.66 11.74
N ASP A 46 -36.40 16.19 12.95
CA ASP A 46 -36.76 16.85 14.22
C ASP A 46 -36.19 18.28 14.30
N ALA A 47 -35.04 18.53 13.66
CA ALA A 47 -34.39 19.83 13.58
C ALA A 47 -34.84 20.68 12.37
N GLY A 48 -35.84 20.25 11.61
CA GLY A 48 -36.28 20.91 10.37
C GLY A 48 -35.23 20.91 9.25
N GLN A 49 -34.24 20.03 9.35
CA GLN A 49 -33.28 19.76 8.29
C GLN A 49 -33.82 18.59 7.44
N HIS A 50 -34.08 18.82 6.16
CA HIS A 50 -34.59 17.78 5.27
C HIS A 50 -33.49 17.33 4.28
N PRO A 51 -32.63 16.38 4.67
CA PRO A 51 -31.52 15.95 3.83
C PRO A 51 -32.04 15.24 2.59
N ARG A 52 -31.62 15.72 1.41
CA ARG A 52 -31.95 15.09 0.12
C ARG A 52 -30.95 13.95 -0.15
N HIS A 53 -31.15 12.81 0.51
CA HIS A 53 -30.46 11.52 0.27
C HIS A 53 -28.96 11.44 0.56
N LEU A 54 -28.26 12.56 0.78
CA LEU A 54 -26.83 12.62 1.13
C LEU A 54 -26.66 13.48 2.37
N LEU A 55 -25.68 13.13 3.20
CA LEU A 55 -25.23 14.02 4.26
C LEU A 55 -24.40 15.16 3.66
N ASP A 56 -25.07 16.21 3.23
CA ASP A 56 -24.44 17.38 2.61
C ASP A 56 -23.63 18.22 3.61
N GLU A 57 -22.85 19.16 3.09
CA GLU A 57 -22.00 20.04 3.90
C GLU A 57 -22.80 20.82 4.95
N LYS A 58 -24.00 21.29 4.58
CA LYS A 58 -24.89 22.02 5.49
C LYS A 58 -25.32 21.15 6.67
N SER A 59 -25.70 19.91 6.41
CA SER A 59 -26.08 18.93 7.44
C SER A 59 -24.89 18.57 8.33
N ARG A 60 -23.68 18.44 7.77
CA ARG A 60 -22.46 18.17 8.55
C ARG A 60 -22.06 19.33 9.44
N LEU A 61 -22.15 20.58 8.95
CA LEU A 61 -21.92 21.77 9.75
C LEU A 61 -22.95 21.89 10.89
N TRP A 62 -24.22 21.60 10.60
CA TRP A 62 -25.25 21.56 11.63
C TRP A 62 -24.94 20.49 12.70
N LEU A 63 -24.61 19.27 12.29
CA LEU A 63 -24.24 18.19 13.19
C LEU A 63 -23.01 18.52 14.05
N LYS A 64 -22.03 19.25 13.50
CA LYS A 64 -20.88 19.74 14.27
C LYS A 64 -21.27 20.75 15.34
N GLY A 65 -22.25 21.62 15.07
CA GLY A 65 -22.82 22.53 16.07
C GLY A 65 -23.66 21.80 17.12
N TYR A 66 -24.41 20.77 16.69
CA TYR A 66 -25.27 19.97 17.58
C TYR A 66 -24.47 19.00 18.46
N PHE A 67 -23.39 18.45 17.94
CA PHE A 67 -22.47 17.55 18.64
C PHE A 67 -21.05 18.14 18.65
N PRO A 68 -20.69 18.97 19.65
CA PRO A 68 -19.41 19.66 19.70
C PRO A 68 -18.17 18.76 19.55
N LYS A 69 -18.26 17.48 19.95
CA LYS A 69 -17.18 16.49 19.77
C LYS A 69 -16.77 16.31 18.30
N LEU A 70 -17.71 16.48 17.37
CA LEU A 70 -17.47 16.35 15.93
C LEU A 70 -16.64 17.50 15.35
N MET A 71 -16.47 18.62 16.06
CA MET A 71 -15.63 19.74 15.63
C MET A 71 -14.14 19.38 15.57
N THR A 72 -13.73 18.41 16.39
CA THR A 72 -12.31 17.99 16.49
C THR A 72 -11.94 16.87 15.51
N VAL A 73 -12.93 16.32 14.79
CA VAL A 73 -12.73 15.22 13.86
C VAL A 73 -12.96 15.73 12.44
N PRO A 74 -12.03 15.51 11.49
CA PRO A 74 -12.24 15.90 10.09
C PRO A 74 -13.47 15.16 9.53
N ASP A 75 -14.46 15.88 8.98
CA ASP A 75 -15.73 15.30 8.51
C ASP A 75 -15.67 14.77 7.09
N THR A 76 -14.72 15.26 6.30
CA THR A 76 -14.43 14.75 4.97
C THR A 76 -13.18 13.88 4.99
N LEU A 77 -13.23 12.88 4.13
CA LEU A 77 -12.05 12.12 3.74
C LEU A 77 -11.07 13.03 3.00
N GLY A 78 -9.77 12.82 3.19
CA GLY A 78 -8.76 13.49 2.39
C GLY A 78 -8.97 13.18 0.89
N PRO A 79 -8.42 13.98 -0.04
CA PRO A 79 -8.60 13.77 -1.48
C PRO A 79 -8.24 12.36 -1.98
N GLN A 80 -7.36 11.65 -1.26
CA GLN A 80 -6.99 10.28 -1.53
C GLN A 80 -8.06 9.28 -1.05
N ASP A 81 -8.54 9.44 0.17
CA ASP A 81 -9.49 8.52 0.78
C ASP A 81 -10.90 8.62 0.13
N ALA A 82 -11.26 9.80 -0.40
CA ALA A 82 -12.49 9.98 -1.17
C ALA A 82 -12.51 9.19 -2.51
N LYS A 83 -11.34 8.99 -3.12
CA LYS A 83 -11.18 8.12 -4.30
C LYS A 83 -11.32 6.64 -3.93
N ASP A 84 -10.84 6.26 -2.75
CA ASP A 84 -10.93 4.88 -2.25
C ASP A 84 -12.37 4.50 -1.89
N VAL A 85 -13.17 5.41 -1.30
CA VAL A 85 -14.61 5.17 -1.05
C VAL A 85 -15.45 5.10 -2.34
N SER A 86 -15.10 5.90 -3.36
CA SER A 86 -15.75 5.78 -4.67
C SER A 86 -15.47 4.41 -5.32
N ARG A 87 -14.30 3.82 -5.06
CA ARG A 87 -13.95 2.46 -5.47
C ARG A 87 -14.59 1.38 -4.60
N GLU A 88 -14.84 1.62 -3.31
CA GLU A 88 -15.67 0.73 -2.48
C GLU A 88 -17.07 0.56 -3.07
N ARG A 89 -17.66 1.60 -3.68
CA ARG A 89 -18.92 1.49 -4.41
C ARG A 89 -18.83 0.56 -5.62
N GLU A 90 -17.72 0.53 -6.35
CA GLU A 90 -17.49 -0.43 -7.44
C GLU A 90 -17.28 -1.87 -6.95
N VAL A 91 -16.86 -2.05 -5.69
CA VAL A 91 -16.77 -3.38 -5.06
C VAL A 91 -18.15 -3.82 -4.56
N ARG A 92 -18.94 -2.92 -3.97
CA ARG A 92 -20.33 -3.18 -3.58
C ARG A 92 -21.27 -3.39 -4.76
N GLY A 93 -20.95 -2.84 -5.93
CA GLY A 93 -21.68 -3.06 -7.19
C GLY A 93 -21.24 -4.32 -7.95
N ALA A 94 -20.26 -5.07 -7.45
CA ALA A 94 -19.87 -6.32 -8.07
C ALA A 94 -20.96 -7.37 -7.77
N GLY A 95 -21.49 -8.02 -8.81
CA GLY A 95 -22.55 -9.02 -8.66
C GLY A 95 -22.20 -10.13 -7.66
N ALA A 96 -23.19 -10.90 -7.24
CA ALA A 96 -23.00 -12.01 -6.29
C ALA A 96 -21.91 -13.00 -6.71
N ASP A 97 -21.63 -13.09 -8.02
CA ASP A 97 -20.63 -13.95 -8.65
C ASP A 97 -19.29 -13.26 -8.95
N ALA A 98 -19.07 -12.06 -8.43
CA ALA A 98 -17.76 -11.44 -8.49
C ALA A 98 -16.70 -12.39 -7.91
N PRO A 99 -15.52 -12.53 -8.53
CA PRO A 99 -14.50 -13.48 -8.09
C PRO A 99 -14.14 -13.37 -6.61
N GLU A 100 -14.12 -12.15 -6.06
CA GLU A 100 -13.82 -11.87 -4.66
C GLU A 100 -14.92 -12.39 -3.73
N ASN A 101 -16.20 -12.24 -4.10
CA ASN A 101 -17.34 -12.80 -3.36
C ASN A 101 -17.28 -14.34 -3.36
N VAL A 102 -16.99 -14.94 -4.51
CA VAL A 102 -16.85 -16.40 -4.66
C VAL A 102 -15.69 -16.91 -3.81
N ALA A 103 -14.56 -16.20 -3.78
CA ALA A 103 -13.39 -16.58 -3.01
C ALA A 103 -13.66 -16.59 -1.51
N VAL A 104 -14.25 -15.50 -1.00
CA VAL A 104 -14.63 -15.39 0.41
C VAL A 104 -15.59 -16.51 0.82
N ARG A 105 -16.63 -16.80 0.01
CA ARG A 105 -17.54 -17.92 0.25
C ARG A 105 -16.82 -19.26 0.27
N LYS A 106 -16.01 -19.56 -0.77
CA LYS A 106 -15.27 -20.82 -0.88
C LYS A 106 -14.27 -21.02 0.26
N SER A 107 -13.74 -19.93 0.82
CA SER A 107 -12.82 -19.95 1.97
C SER A 107 -13.52 -19.99 3.33
N GLY A 108 -14.86 -19.92 3.38
CA GLY A 108 -15.62 -19.89 4.63
C GLY A 108 -15.45 -18.60 5.44
N GLN A 109 -14.98 -17.51 4.82
CA GLN A 109 -14.67 -16.24 5.50
C GLN A 109 -15.83 -15.24 5.44
N GLY A 110 -16.97 -15.63 4.88
CA GLY A 110 -18.17 -14.80 4.74
C GLY A 110 -19.03 -15.18 3.54
N SER A 111 -20.18 -14.53 3.39
CA SER A 111 -21.14 -14.67 2.30
C SER A 111 -20.80 -13.82 1.06
N SER A 112 -20.02 -12.77 1.26
CA SER A 112 -19.54 -11.85 0.22
C SER A 112 -18.26 -11.15 0.70
N TYR A 113 -17.53 -10.48 -0.20
CA TYR A 113 -16.38 -9.67 0.17
C TYR A 113 -16.77 -8.49 1.08
N SER A 114 -17.95 -7.90 0.88
CA SER A 114 -18.44 -6.85 1.78
C SER A 114 -18.73 -7.39 3.19
N ASP A 115 -19.25 -8.61 3.28
CA ASP A 115 -19.48 -9.32 4.54
C ASP A 115 -18.16 -9.63 5.25
N TYR A 116 -17.18 -10.17 4.52
CA TYR A 116 -15.81 -10.37 5.01
C TYR A 116 -15.17 -9.07 5.52
N ALA A 117 -15.20 -8.00 4.72
CA ALA A 117 -14.59 -6.73 5.09
C ALA A 117 -15.24 -6.14 6.35
N LYS A 118 -16.56 -6.29 6.50
CA LYS A 118 -17.31 -5.79 7.65
C LYS A 118 -17.11 -6.64 8.92
N ASN A 119 -17.19 -7.95 8.79
CA ASN A 119 -17.30 -8.85 9.94
C ASN A 119 -15.97 -9.48 10.35
N THR A 120 -15.05 -9.67 9.40
CA THR A 120 -13.75 -10.32 9.64
C THR A 120 -12.65 -9.32 9.94
N LEU A 121 -12.50 -8.26 9.12
CA LEU A 121 -11.44 -7.29 9.33
C LEU A 121 -11.67 -6.50 10.63
N LYS A 122 -10.58 -6.21 11.33
CA LYS A 122 -10.58 -5.48 12.60
C LYS A 122 -9.64 -4.29 12.53
N SER A 123 -9.95 -3.29 13.32
CA SER A 123 -9.03 -2.20 13.61
C SER A 123 -7.99 -2.66 14.63
N GLY A 124 -6.74 -2.30 14.40
CA GLY A 124 -5.61 -2.48 15.31
C GLY A 124 -4.62 -1.35 15.13
N LYS A 125 -3.40 -1.54 15.64
CA LYS A 125 -2.31 -0.57 15.52
C LYS A 125 -0.98 -1.25 15.21
N PHE A 126 -0.11 -0.54 14.50
CA PHE A 126 1.30 -0.86 14.37
C PHE A 126 2.10 0.42 14.63
N LEU A 127 2.96 0.40 15.64
CA LEU A 127 3.72 1.58 16.08
C LEU A 127 2.84 2.83 16.28
N GLY A 128 1.70 2.64 16.95
CA GLY A 128 0.74 3.71 17.25
C GLY A 128 -0.17 4.11 16.09
N GLN A 129 0.21 3.78 14.85
CA GLN A 129 -0.57 4.10 13.66
C GLN A 129 -1.73 3.13 13.48
N PRO A 130 -2.94 3.61 13.12
CA PRO A 130 -4.10 2.76 12.91
C PRO A 130 -3.94 1.84 11.70
N VAL A 131 -4.38 0.59 11.83
CA VAL A 131 -4.36 -0.42 10.77
C VAL A 131 -5.70 -1.15 10.74
N ILE A 132 -6.31 -1.27 9.56
CA ILE A 132 -7.42 -2.21 9.34
C ILE A 132 -6.85 -3.45 8.67
N ALA A 133 -7.03 -4.62 9.28
CA ALA A 133 -6.46 -5.87 8.79
C ALA A 133 -7.20 -7.10 9.31
N HIS A 134 -6.87 -8.26 8.76
CA HIS A 134 -7.35 -9.55 9.25
C HIS A 134 -6.77 -9.84 10.65
N PRO A 135 -7.52 -10.45 11.59
CA PRO A 135 -7.04 -10.73 12.95
C PRO A 135 -5.71 -11.49 13.01
N GLU A 136 -5.52 -12.48 12.12
CA GLU A 136 -4.25 -13.20 12.01
C GLU A 136 -3.08 -12.28 11.63
N PHE A 137 -3.30 -11.31 10.73
CA PHE A 137 -2.28 -10.33 10.35
C PHE A 137 -1.98 -9.37 11.51
N LEU A 138 -3.01 -8.88 12.22
CA LEU A 138 -2.84 -8.02 13.40
C LEU A 138 -2.03 -8.72 14.50
N ALA A 139 -2.25 -10.01 14.73
CA ALA A 139 -1.45 -10.78 15.68
C ALA A 139 0.05 -10.83 15.30
N ARG A 140 0.35 -10.91 14.00
CA ARG A 140 1.73 -10.82 13.52
C ARG A 140 2.32 -9.43 13.69
N LEU A 141 1.55 -8.37 13.44
CA LEU A 141 2.00 -7.00 13.70
C LEU A 141 2.28 -6.76 15.19
N GLU A 142 1.53 -7.41 16.09
CA GLU A 142 1.84 -7.33 17.52
C GLU A 142 3.16 -8.02 17.87
N ASN A 143 3.53 -9.12 17.20
CA ASN A 143 4.87 -9.71 17.35
C ASN A 143 5.97 -8.74 16.89
N ALA A 144 5.76 -8.02 15.79
CA ALA A 144 6.68 -6.98 15.34
C ALA A 144 6.78 -5.84 16.36
N ASN A 145 5.64 -5.34 16.89
CA ASN A 145 5.64 -4.32 17.95
C ASN A 145 6.42 -4.81 19.18
N ALA A 146 6.16 -6.03 19.65
CA ALA A 146 6.84 -6.60 20.81
C ALA A 146 8.35 -6.68 20.59
N TYR A 147 8.80 -7.12 19.40
CA TYR A 147 10.21 -7.10 19.03
C TYR A 147 10.79 -5.69 19.09
N LEU A 148 10.14 -4.70 18.48
CA LEU A 148 10.64 -3.32 18.44
C LEU A 148 10.67 -2.67 19.84
N ARG A 149 9.65 -2.88 20.66
CA ARG A 149 9.62 -2.43 22.06
C ARG A 149 10.76 -3.03 22.88
N SER A 150 11.16 -4.28 22.60
CA SER A 150 12.29 -4.92 23.29
C SER A 150 13.65 -4.30 22.94
N LYS A 151 13.74 -3.55 21.82
CA LYS A 151 14.95 -2.85 21.38
C LYS A 151 14.96 -1.38 21.77
N ALA A 152 13.80 -0.80 22.09
CA ALA A 152 13.66 0.60 22.45
C ALA A 152 14.13 0.89 23.88
N ALA A 153 14.47 2.15 24.15
CA ALA A 153 14.76 2.58 25.51
C ALA A 153 13.51 2.42 26.41
N PRO A 154 13.67 2.07 27.71
CA PRO A 154 12.55 1.93 28.62
C PRO A 154 11.63 3.15 28.63
N GLY A 155 10.31 2.92 28.54
CA GLY A 155 9.30 3.99 28.52
C GLY A 155 9.09 4.67 27.15
N THR A 156 9.83 4.29 26.11
CA THR A 156 9.54 4.75 24.74
C THR A 156 8.19 4.19 24.28
N ASN A 157 7.27 5.05 23.85
CA ASN A 157 5.99 4.63 23.30
C ASN A 157 6.09 4.23 21.82
N ASP A 158 5.07 3.56 21.33
CA ASP A 158 5.00 3.01 19.97
C ASP A 158 5.17 4.07 18.88
N GLU A 159 4.56 5.25 19.05
CA GLU A 159 4.67 6.36 18.11
C GLU A 159 6.10 6.90 18.03
N ALA A 160 6.79 7.02 19.17
CA ALA A 160 8.17 7.45 19.23
C ALA A 160 9.11 6.41 18.59
N ILE A 161 8.86 5.11 18.79
CA ILE A 161 9.58 4.03 18.11
C ILE A 161 9.39 4.18 16.59
N GLY A 162 8.15 4.33 16.12
CA GLY A 162 7.86 4.53 14.69
C GLY A 162 8.59 5.73 14.09
N ALA A 163 8.58 6.86 14.78
CA ALA A 163 9.29 8.07 14.36
C ALA A 163 10.83 7.87 14.30
N GLN A 164 11.42 7.20 15.29
CA GLN A 164 12.85 6.89 15.30
C GLN A 164 13.26 5.99 14.13
N LEU A 165 12.37 5.09 13.70
CA LEU A 165 12.59 4.19 12.56
C LEU A 165 12.30 4.82 11.20
N GLY A 166 11.93 6.11 11.16
CA GLY A 166 11.56 6.82 9.93
C GLY A 166 10.17 6.44 9.39
N ILE A 167 9.33 5.76 10.17
CA ILE A 167 7.99 5.32 9.74
C ILE A 167 7.01 6.47 9.93
N THR A 168 6.74 7.19 8.84
CA THR A 168 5.84 8.36 8.83
C THR A 168 4.43 8.02 8.43
N LYS A 169 4.24 6.96 7.62
CA LYS A 169 2.93 6.56 7.14
C LYS A 169 2.86 5.08 6.83
N LEU A 170 1.72 4.47 7.16
CA LEU A 170 1.35 3.15 6.68
C LEU A 170 0.26 3.23 5.62
N SER A 171 0.28 2.31 4.67
CA SER A 171 -0.93 1.91 3.94
C SER A 171 -1.24 0.47 4.25
N HIS A 172 -2.52 0.13 4.43
CA HIS A 172 -2.96 -1.16 4.94
C HIS A 172 -4.05 -1.75 4.04
N PHE A 173 -5.16 -2.22 4.62
CA PHE A 173 -6.33 -2.65 3.86
C PHE A 173 -6.74 -1.62 2.80
N ARG A 174 -6.85 -2.08 1.54
CA ARG A 174 -7.32 -1.31 0.38
C ARG A 174 -8.46 -2.09 -0.27
N PRO A 175 -9.73 -1.68 -0.10
CA PRO A 175 -10.87 -2.41 -0.64
C PRO A 175 -10.76 -2.72 -2.14
N SER A 176 -10.16 -1.82 -2.94
CA SER A 176 -9.95 -1.99 -4.37
C SER A 176 -8.83 -2.98 -4.74
N GLY A 177 -7.90 -3.27 -3.82
CA GLY A 177 -6.77 -4.17 -4.07
C GLY A 177 -7.20 -5.61 -4.31
N ALA A 178 -8.41 -5.98 -3.88
CA ALA A 178 -8.97 -7.30 -4.11
C ALA A 178 -9.22 -7.62 -5.59
N LYS A 179 -9.09 -6.66 -6.51
CA LYS A 179 -9.25 -6.84 -7.98
C LYS A 179 -7.91 -6.95 -8.75
N SER A 180 -6.75 -6.74 -8.12
CA SER A 180 -5.45 -6.70 -8.82
C SER A 180 -4.40 -7.64 -8.22
N ASP A 181 -3.14 -7.41 -8.57
CA ASP A 181 -1.89 -7.85 -7.94
C ASP A 181 -1.77 -7.44 -6.46
N GLN A 182 -2.49 -6.41 -6.01
CA GLN A 182 -2.54 -5.94 -4.62
C GLN A 182 -3.51 -6.72 -3.73
N MET A 183 -3.73 -8.01 -4.03
CA MET A 183 -4.77 -8.78 -3.39
C MET A 183 -4.58 -8.90 -1.88
N TYR A 184 -3.33 -8.96 -1.38
CA TYR A 184 -3.10 -9.01 0.06
C TYR A 184 -3.55 -7.72 0.78
N HIS A 185 -3.44 -6.54 0.15
CA HIS A 185 -4.05 -5.33 0.69
C HIS A 185 -5.58 -5.43 0.70
N GLY A 186 -6.18 -5.95 -0.37
CA GLY A 186 -7.63 -6.20 -0.41
C GLY A 186 -8.09 -7.20 0.65
N LEU A 187 -7.25 -8.14 1.07
CA LEU A 187 -7.63 -9.12 2.07
C LEU A 187 -7.24 -8.70 3.49
N GLY A 188 -6.63 -7.52 3.69
CA GLY A 188 -6.16 -7.09 5.02
C GLY A 188 -4.99 -7.93 5.54
N PHE A 189 -4.15 -8.42 4.63
CA PHE A 189 -2.94 -9.21 4.90
C PHE A 189 -1.68 -8.55 4.36
N ALA A 190 -1.71 -7.25 4.07
CA ALA A 190 -0.52 -6.51 3.68
C ALA A 190 -0.51 -5.11 4.27
N LEU A 191 0.70 -4.59 4.42
CA LEU A 191 0.96 -3.19 4.67
C LEU A 191 2.11 -2.70 3.80
N ASP A 192 2.09 -1.42 3.47
CA ASP A 192 3.20 -0.70 2.89
C ASP A 192 3.72 0.32 3.91
N VAL A 193 5.03 0.33 4.14
CA VAL A 193 5.73 1.32 4.96
C VAL A 193 6.13 2.51 4.09
N ASN A 194 5.76 3.72 4.50
CA ASN A 194 6.03 4.97 3.79
C ASN A 194 5.64 4.95 2.30
N PRO A 195 4.38 4.59 1.96
CA PRO A 195 3.95 4.30 0.59
C PRO A 195 4.09 5.44 -0.43
N LYS A 196 4.30 6.67 0.04
CA LYS A 196 4.52 7.86 -0.79
C LYS A 196 5.98 8.29 -0.86
N ALA A 197 6.78 7.99 0.17
CA ALA A 197 8.19 8.33 0.16
C ALA A 197 9.04 7.28 -0.56
N ASN A 198 8.49 6.06 -0.72
CA ASN A 198 9.19 4.93 -1.31
C ASN A 198 8.44 4.36 -2.52
N ASN A 199 8.34 5.15 -3.58
CA ASN A 199 7.62 4.82 -4.80
C ASN A 199 8.37 3.86 -5.75
N TRP A 200 9.08 2.88 -5.17
CA TRP A 200 9.79 1.81 -5.90
C TRP A 200 8.89 0.74 -6.53
N SER A 201 7.62 1.08 -6.74
CA SER A 201 6.69 0.29 -7.54
C SER A 201 6.89 0.60 -9.03
N PHE A 202 7.60 -0.28 -9.73
CA PHE A 202 7.80 -0.19 -11.18
C PHE A 202 6.95 -1.24 -11.91
N THR A 203 6.27 -0.83 -12.97
CA THR A 203 5.67 -1.78 -13.92
C THR A 203 6.76 -2.60 -14.61
N LYS A 204 6.45 -3.77 -15.18
CA LYS A 204 7.43 -4.62 -15.87
C LYS A 204 8.33 -3.88 -16.88
N SER A 205 7.77 -2.96 -17.66
CA SER A 205 8.55 -2.15 -18.62
C SER A 205 9.48 -1.16 -17.90
N GLN A 206 9.02 -0.61 -16.78
CA GLN A 206 9.82 0.28 -15.96
C GLN A 206 10.90 -0.47 -15.16
N SER A 207 10.66 -1.71 -14.74
CA SER A 207 11.66 -2.57 -14.07
C SER A 207 12.88 -2.81 -14.95
N SER A 208 12.70 -2.98 -16.27
CA SER A 208 13.81 -3.09 -17.23
C SER A 208 14.63 -1.79 -17.31
N LYS A 209 13.95 -0.64 -17.36
CA LYS A 209 14.62 0.66 -17.37
C LYS A 209 15.35 0.92 -16.06
N LEU A 210 14.75 0.57 -14.92
CA LEU A 210 15.39 0.62 -13.61
C LEU A 210 16.63 -0.28 -13.57
N GLY A 211 16.54 -1.53 -14.04
CA GLY A 211 17.68 -2.42 -14.14
C GLY A 211 18.84 -1.81 -14.95
N SER A 212 18.52 -1.05 -15.99
CA SER A 212 19.52 -0.28 -16.76
C SER A 212 20.15 0.85 -15.95
N VAL A 213 19.37 1.59 -15.15
CA VAL A 213 19.88 2.64 -14.24
C VAL A 213 20.81 2.02 -13.20
N MET A 214 20.40 0.93 -12.56
CA MET A 214 21.16 0.22 -11.53
C MET A 214 22.45 -0.36 -12.13
N LYS A 215 22.40 -0.87 -13.36
CA LYS A 215 23.59 -1.29 -14.10
C LYS A 215 24.53 -0.12 -14.37
N ASN A 216 24.02 1.03 -14.82
CA ASN A 216 24.86 2.20 -15.09
C ASN A 216 25.55 2.70 -13.82
N ALA A 217 24.85 2.72 -12.69
CA ALA A 217 25.43 3.08 -11.41
C ALA A 217 26.53 2.09 -10.98
N GLY A 218 26.29 0.77 -11.12
CA GLY A 218 27.34 -0.25 -10.89
C GLY A 218 28.54 -0.09 -11.83
N ASP A 219 28.30 0.14 -13.13
CA ASP A 219 29.36 0.39 -14.12
C ASP A 219 30.21 1.62 -13.74
N LEU A 220 29.61 2.68 -13.16
CA LEU A 220 30.30 3.91 -12.77
C LEU A 220 31.16 3.74 -11.52
N PHE A 221 30.73 2.91 -10.56
CA PHE A 221 31.42 2.72 -9.27
C PHE A 221 32.26 1.43 -9.18
N GLY A 222 32.21 0.56 -10.20
CA GLY A 222 32.99 -0.68 -10.21
C GLY A 222 32.37 -1.79 -9.39
N GLU A 223 31.15 -1.58 -8.92
CA GLU A 223 30.39 -2.54 -8.17
C GLU A 223 29.80 -3.55 -9.17
N LYS A 224 30.00 -4.86 -8.93
CA LYS A 224 29.41 -5.92 -9.75
C LYS A 224 27.89 -5.90 -9.55
N THR A 225 27.23 -5.06 -10.36
CA THR A 225 25.77 -4.81 -10.42
C THR A 225 25.15 -4.45 -9.08
N ILE A 226 24.65 -3.21 -8.98
CA ILE A 226 23.66 -2.87 -7.96
C ILE A 226 22.49 -3.85 -8.12
N ARG A 227 22.27 -4.70 -7.11
CA ARG A 227 21.30 -5.78 -7.21
C ARG A 227 19.90 -5.18 -7.20
N SER A 228 19.09 -5.52 -8.21
CA SER A 228 17.66 -5.23 -8.10
C SER A 228 17.03 -6.16 -7.04
N ALA A 229 15.91 -5.75 -6.46
CA ALA A 229 15.13 -6.64 -5.58
C ALA A 229 14.74 -7.96 -6.29
N ALA A 230 14.52 -7.92 -7.61
CA ALA A 230 14.31 -9.12 -8.42
C ALA A 230 15.55 -10.04 -8.45
N ASP A 231 16.77 -9.49 -8.47
CA ASP A 231 18.01 -10.28 -8.35
C ASP A 231 18.17 -10.89 -6.97
N MET A 232 17.78 -10.16 -5.94
CA MET A 232 17.85 -10.65 -4.56
C MET A 232 16.84 -11.76 -4.30
N SER A 233 15.66 -11.69 -4.90
CA SER A 233 14.62 -12.68 -4.66
C SER A 233 15.04 -14.11 -4.97
N ARG A 234 15.88 -14.30 -6.00
CA ARG A 234 16.44 -15.61 -6.36
C ARG A 234 17.25 -16.26 -5.26
N ASN A 235 17.78 -15.47 -4.32
CA ASN A 235 18.62 -15.93 -3.21
C ASN A 235 18.06 -15.58 -1.83
N ALA A 236 16.88 -14.95 -1.76
CA ALA A 236 16.31 -14.42 -0.51
C ALA A 236 16.14 -15.49 0.56
N SER A 237 15.71 -16.69 0.17
CA SER A 237 15.54 -17.83 1.08
C SER A 237 16.86 -18.39 1.63
N LYS A 238 18.01 -18.02 1.05
CA LYS A 238 19.35 -18.48 1.45
C LYS A 238 20.12 -17.43 2.24
N MET A 239 19.53 -16.26 2.48
CA MET A 239 20.19 -15.13 3.12
C MET A 239 19.44 -14.73 4.39
N SER A 240 20.20 -14.29 5.40
CA SER A 240 19.62 -13.66 6.57
C SER A 240 18.97 -12.31 6.19
N THR A 241 18.05 -11.82 7.01
CA THR A 241 17.48 -10.46 6.85
C THR A 241 18.57 -9.40 6.91
N GLU A 242 19.58 -9.60 7.76
CA GLU A 242 20.73 -8.71 7.87
C GLU A 242 21.53 -8.65 6.56
N ASP A 243 21.86 -9.80 5.96
CA ASP A 243 22.58 -9.84 4.69
C ASP A 243 21.78 -9.23 3.54
N LEU A 244 20.46 -9.46 3.51
CA LEU A 244 19.57 -8.89 2.51
C LEU A 244 19.51 -7.37 2.64
N PHE A 245 19.29 -6.89 3.87
CA PHE A 245 19.24 -5.47 4.15
C PHE A 245 20.57 -4.79 3.83
N ALA A 246 21.70 -5.36 4.26
CA ALA A 246 23.02 -4.80 3.98
C ALA A 246 23.28 -4.64 2.47
N LYS A 247 22.90 -5.64 1.65
CA LYS A 247 23.05 -5.54 0.19
C LYS A 247 22.14 -4.50 -0.45
N LEU A 248 20.92 -4.33 0.06
CA LEU A 248 20.05 -3.27 -0.40
C LEU A 248 20.52 -1.89 0.06
N ALA A 249 21.01 -1.77 1.29
CA ALA A 249 21.57 -0.53 1.80
C ALA A 249 22.80 -0.09 0.99
N GLU A 250 23.71 -1.02 0.67
CA GLU A 250 24.83 -0.76 -0.24
C GLU A 250 24.33 -0.25 -1.61
N SER A 251 23.33 -0.95 -2.16
CA SER A 251 22.72 -0.59 -3.44
C SER A 251 22.02 0.78 -3.40
N ASN A 252 21.40 1.12 -2.27
CA ASN A 252 20.74 2.37 -1.98
C ASN A 252 21.74 3.53 -1.95
N GLU A 253 22.86 3.36 -1.25
CA GLU A 253 23.93 4.36 -1.17
C GLU A 253 24.66 4.55 -2.52
N ALA A 254 24.86 3.47 -3.27
CA ALA A 254 25.38 3.56 -4.64
C ALA A 254 24.45 4.35 -5.56
N LEU A 255 23.12 4.16 -5.45
CA LEU A 255 22.17 4.97 -6.19
C LEU A 255 22.17 6.43 -5.75
N LYS A 256 22.23 6.73 -4.44
CA LYS A 256 22.33 8.11 -3.93
C LYS A 256 23.55 8.83 -4.50
N ARG A 257 24.73 8.17 -4.48
CA ARG A 257 25.96 8.68 -5.11
C ARG A 257 25.79 8.92 -6.61
N TYR A 258 25.18 7.96 -7.32
CA TYR A 258 24.89 8.09 -8.77
C TYR A 258 24.02 9.32 -9.05
N ARG A 259 22.95 9.50 -8.28
CA ARG A 259 22.03 10.65 -8.43
C ARG A 259 22.70 11.97 -8.06
N ALA A 260 23.57 12.00 -7.05
CA ALA A 260 24.34 13.19 -6.70
C ALA A 260 25.21 13.67 -7.88
N MET A 261 25.87 12.75 -8.60
CA MET A 261 26.64 13.07 -9.80
C MET A 261 25.78 13.58 -10.98
N ALA A 262 24.50 13.22 -11.03
CA ALA A 262 23.59 13.79 -12.02
C ALA A 262 23.29 15.27 -11.76
N GLN A 263 23.41 15.71 -10.50
CA GLN A 263 23.18 17.09 -10.07
C GLN A 263 24.48 17.91 -10.01
N ASP A 264 25.62 17.26 -9.76
CA ASP A 264 26.94 17.89 -9.66
C ASP A 264 27.91 17.32 -10.70
N THR A 265 28.13 18.13 -11.73
CA THR A 265 29.04 17.78 -12.84
C THR A 265 30.51 17.77 -12.40
N ALA A 266 30.89 18.60 -11.43
CA ALA A 266 32.25 18.61 -10.91
C ALA A 266 32.55 17.33 -10.13
N LEU A 267 31.59 16.85 -9.34
CA LEU A 267 31.68 15.58 -8.62
C LEU A 267 31.88 14.39 -9.59
N LEU A 268 31.15 14.39 -10.72
CA LEU A 268 31.34 13.37 -11.76
C LEU A 268 32.75 13.42 -12.35
N GLU A 269 33.24 14.60 -12.72
CA GLU A 269 34.57 14.76 -13.32
C GLU A 269 35.69 14.37 -12.35
N GLN A 270 35.56 14.76 -11.08
CA GLN A 270 36.46 14.33 -10.00
C GLN A 270 36.48 12.82 -9.85
N HIS A 271 35.31 12.17 -9.82
CA HIS A 271 35.22 10.71 -9.75
C HIS A 271 35.90 10.06 -10.96
N LEU A 272 35.59 10.51 -12.18
CA LEU A 272 36.19 9.97 -13.40
C LEU A 272 37.71 10.14 -13.47
N ALA A 273 38.27 11.19 -12.85
CA ALA A 273 39.71 11.39 -12.74
C ALA A 273 40.35 10.51 -11.64
N SER A 274 39.59 10.08 -10.63
CA SER A 274 40.11 9.34 -9.48
C SER A 274 40.60 7.93 -9.84
N GLU A 275 41.51 7.38 -9.05
CA GLU A 275 41.95 5.97 -9.16
C GLU A 275 40.84 4.97 -8.83
N ALA A 276 39.87 5.36 -7.99
CA ALA A 276 38.73 4.55 -7.62
C ALA A 276 37.74 4.31 -8.78
N CYS A 277 37.76 5.15 -9.83
CA CYS A 277 36.86 4.99 -10.96
C CYS A 277 37.31 3.83 -11.89
N PRO A 278 36.41 2.89 -12.23
CA PRO A 278 36.73 1.78 -13.11
C PRO A 278 37.21 2.23 -14.49
N ALA A 279 38.19 1.52 -15.05
CA ALA A 279 38.71 1.79 -16.39
C ALA A 279 37.60 1.79 -17.47
N ALA A 280 36.60 0.91 -17.35
CA ALA A 280 35.46 0.87 -18.25
C ALA A 280 34.60 2.15 -18.19
N ALA A 281 34.41 2.72 -17.00
CA ALA A 281 33.71 3.99 -16.83
C ALA A 281 34.53 5.16 -17.40
N LYS A 282 35.85 5.19 -17.14
CA LYS A 282 36.77 6.19 -17.71
C LYS A 282 36.75 6.21 -19.24
N LYS A 283 36.74 5.02 -19.87
CA LYS A 283 36.71 4.87 -21.34
C LYS A 283 35.47 5.50 -21.98
N ARG A 284 34.33 5.57 -21.27
CA ARG A 284 33.12 6.22 -21.79
C ARG A 284 33.23 7.75 -21.80
N GLY A 285 34.04 8.32 -20.89
CA GLY A 285 34.28 9.76 -20.80
C GLY A 285 33.15 10.57 -20.15
N ALA A 286 33.46 11.79 -19.73
CA ALA A 286 32.53 12.65 -18.99
C ALA A 286 31.27 13.03 -19.79
N ALA A 287 31.42 13.34 -21.09
CA ALA A 287 30.28 13.73 -21.93
C ALA A 287 29.22 12.62 -22.04
N TRP A 288 29.64 11.37 -22.17
CA TRP A 288 28.73 10.23 -22.19
C TRP A 288 27.99 10.09 -20.85
N TRP A 289 28.74 10.12 -19.74
CA TRP A 289 28.14 9.99 -18.40
C TRP A 289 27.17 11.12 -18.07
N LYS A 290 27.48 12.38 -18.40
CA LYS A 290 26.54 13.51 -18.23
C LYS A 290 25.22 13.26 -18.96
N SER A 291 25.28 12.75 -20.20
CA SER A 291 24.09 12.42 -21.00
C SER A 291 23.29 11.27 -20.39
N THR A 292 23.97 10.21 -19.97
CA THR A 292 23.34 9.03 -19.35
C THR A 292 22.69 9.38 -18.01
N LEU A 293 23.43 10.05 -17.11
CA LEU A 293 22.95 10.49 -15.80
C LEU A 293 21.72 11.38 -15.93
N LYS A 294 21.71 12.34 -16.86
CA LYS A 294 20.54 13.20 -17.11
C LYS A 294 19.30 12.41 -17.55
N LYS A 295 19.47 11.41 -18.43
CA LYS A 295 18.36 10.55 -18.89
C LYS A 295 17.83 9.68 -17.77
N ASP A 296 18.72 9.12 -16.97
CA ASP A 296 18.37 8.24 -15.85
C ASP A 296 17.73 9.03 -14.71
N GLU A 297 18.26 10.20 -14.35
CA GLU A 297 17.67 11.07 -13.33
C GLU A 297 16.28 11.58 -13.75
N LYS A 298 16.07 11.93 -15.02
CA LYS A 298 14.73 12.26 -15.53
C LYS A 298 13.75 11.09 -15.38
N PHE A 299 14.22 9.86 -15.53
CA PHE A 299 13.39 8.68 -15.29
C PHE A 299 13.08 8.50 -13.79
N LEU A 300 14.01 8.83 -12.90
CA LEU A 300 13.83 8.69 -11.44
C LEU A 300 12.99 9.81 -10.81
N LEU A 301 13.17 11.08 -11.21
CA LEU A 301 12.51 12.24 -10.59
C LEU A 301 10.98 12.15 -10.62
N GLY A 302 10.40 11.68 -11.72
CA GLY A 302 8.94 11.48 -11.82
C GLY A 302 8.40 10.28 -11.03
N ARG A 303 9.24 9.59 -10.24
CA ARG A 303 8.94 8.32 -9.58
C ARG A 303 9.44 8.22 -8.15
N MET A 304 10.20 9.20 -7.68
CA MET A 304 10.76 9.22 -6.33
C MET A 304 10.32 10.50 -5.66
N THR A 305 9.40 10.37 -4.70
CA THR A 305 8.94 11.50 -3.91
C THR A 305 9.39 11.36 -2.48
N ASP A 306 9.51 12.47 -1.76
CA ASP A 306 9.68 12.48 -0.31
C ASP A 306 8.35 12.15 0.40
N ALA A 307 8.36 12.21 1.73
CA ALA A 307 7.16 11.98 2.54
C ALA A 307 6.00 12.93 2.22
N ASP A 308 6.28 14.14 1.69
CA ASP A 308 5.28 15.12 1.27
C ASP A 308 4.72 14.84 -0.14
N GLY A 309 5.29 13.87 -0.86
CA GLY A 309 4.94 13.63 -2.26
C GLY A 309 5.65 14.59 -3.22
N LYS A 310 6.68 15.31 -2.79
CA LYS A 310 7.50 16.19 -3.65
C LYS A 310 8.67 15.40 -4.21
N GLU A 311 9.11 15.70 -5.42
CA GLU A 311 10.26 15.02 -6.02
C GLU A 311 11.50 15.13 -5.11
N SER A 312 12.03 13.98 -4.69
CA SER A 312 13.19 13.96 -3.81
C SER A 312 14.48 13.87 -4.64
N LYS A 313 15.19 14.99 -4.76
CA LYS A 313 16.51 15.05 -5.38
C LYS A 313 17.53 14.35 -4.48
N GLY A 314 18.17 13.31 -5.00
CA GLY A 314 19.24 12.60 -4.29
C GLY A 314 18.77 11.57 -3.25
N ALA A 315 17.46 11.36 -3.04
CA ALA A 315 17.00 10.23 -2.23
C ALA A 315 17.39 8.89 -2.86
N GLY A 316 17.67 7.93 -1.98
CA GLY A 316 17.73 6.53 -2.35
C GLY A 316 16.34 5.90 -2.38
N PHE A 317 16.31 4.59 -2.40
CA PHE A 317 15.12 3.75 -2.43
C PHE A 317 14.75 3.10 -1.10
N MET A 318 15.56 3.29 -0.07
CA MET A 318 15.25 2.88 1.29
C MET A 318 15.22 4.11 2.18
N ASP A 319 14.14 4.20 2.95
CA ASP A 319 13.80 5.31 3.84
C ASP A 319 13.34 4.81 5.22
N TYR A 320 13.56 3.53 5.53
CA TYR A 320 13.30 2.93 6.83
C TYR A 320 14.48 2.08 7.28
N GLU A 321 14.58 1.90 8.60
CA GLU A 321 15.71 1.22 9.25
C GLU A 321 15.67 -0.32 9.13
N LYS A 322 16.82 -0.96 9.36
CA LYS A 322 16.98 -2.43 9.35
C LYS A 322 16.02 -3.10 10.32
N GLU A 323 15.86 -2.49 11.49
CA GLU A 323 15.03 -2.97 12.59
C GLU A 323 13.57 -3.11 12.15
N THR A 324 13.08 -2.24 11.26
CA THR A 324 11.74 -2.35 10.67
C THR A 324 11.59 -3.64 9.87
N VAL A 325 12.57 -3.94 9.01
CA VAL A 325 12.56 -5.16 8.19
C VAL A 325 12.68 -6.40 9.07
N THR A 326 13.59 -6.40 10.04
CA THR A 326 13.74 -7.52 10.98
C THR A 326 12.46 -7.76 11.78
N ALA A 327 11.81 -6.70 12.27
CA ALA A 327 10.55 -6.85 13.01
C ALA A 327 9.44 -7.46 12.15
N LEU A 328 9.24 -6.96 10.94
CA LEU A 328 8.16 -7.40 10.07
C LEU A 328 8.46 -8.76 9.40
N ARG A 329 9.68 -8.99 8.95
CA ARG A 329 10.07 -10.24 8.27
C ARG A 329 10.32 -11.37 9.26
N ASP A 330 11.15 -11.14 10.28
CA ASP A 330 11.63 -12.23 11.15
C ASP A 330 10.69 -12.45 12.35
N ALA A 331 10.34 -11.38 13.08
CA ALA A 331 9.49 -11.51 14.28
C ALA A 331 8.00 -11.73 13.92
N ALA A 332 7.50 -11.01 12.93
CA ALA A 332 6.13 -11.17 12.45
C ALA A 332 5.96 -12.28 11.39
N GLY A 333 7.05 -12.79 10.81
CA GLY A 333 6.99 -13.85 9.81
C GLY A 333 6.31 -13.43 8.50
N LEU A 334 6.31 -12.12 8.19
CA LEU A 334 5.77 -11.59 6.95
C LEU A 334 6.78 -11.78 5.81
N ARG A 335 6.28 -11.84 4.58
CA ARG A 335 7.12 -11.75 3.39
C ARG A 335 7.43 -10.29 3.12
N TRP A 336 8.67 -9.99 2.76
CA TRP A 336 9.09 -8.66 2.37
C TRP A 336 9.17 -8.52 0.84
N GLY A 337 8.56 -7.47 0.28
CA GLY A 337 8.55 -7.18 -1.14
C GLY A 337 9.93 -6.91 -1.76
N GLY A 338 10.94 -6.64 -0.93
CA GLY A 338 12.33 -6.57 -1.39
C GLY A 338 12.95 -7.90 -1.80
N ALA A 339 12.41 -9.03 -1.35
CA ALA A 339 13.11 -10.30 -1.47
C ALA A 339 12.20 -11.54 -1.58
N ASP A 340 11.07 -11.58 -0.88
CA ASP A 340 10.33 -12.82 -0.62
C ASP A 340 9.13 -13.06 -1.58
N LEU A 341 8.98 -12.24 -2.62
CA LEU A 341 7.85 -12.32 -3.57
C LEU A 341 8.18 -13.00 -4.90
N GLY A 342 9.38 -13.57 -5.04
CA GLY A 342 9.81 -14.20 -6.29
C GLY A 342 10.01 -13.15 -7.38
N GLY A 343 9.47 -13.43 -8.58
CA GLY A 343 9.54 -12.53 -9.74
C GLY A 343 8.82 -11.20 -9.56
N ASP A 344 7.95 -11.09 -8.54
CA ASP A 344 7.24 -9.86 -8.17
C ASP A 344 7.99 -9.05 -7.10
N SER A 345 9.20 -9.46 -6.70
CA SER A 345 10.03 -8.68 -5.77
C SER A 345 10.56 -7.42 -6.43
N GLY A 346 10.54 -6.32 -5.70
CA GLY A 346 10.67 -4.97 -6.28
C GLY A 346 10.14 -3.90 -5.35
N ASP A 347 9.04 -4.23 -4.68
CA ASP A 347 8.28 -3.32 -3.85
C ASP A 347 8.82 -3.31 -2.41
N LEU A 348 9.83 -2.48 -2.16
CA LEU A 348 10.53 -2.46 -0.87
C LEU A 348 9.64 -2.04 0.29
N MET A 349 8.62 -1.21 0.06
CA MET A 349 7.69 -0.81 1.12
C MET A 349 6.76 -1.94 1.56
N HIS A 350 6.59 -2.98 0.74
CA HIS A 350 5.54 -3.97 0.91
C HIS A 350 5.91 -5.09 1.88
N PHE A 351 4.98 -5.41 2.78
CA PHE A 351 5.03 -6.58 3.64
C PHE A 351 3.69 -7.30 3.61
N ASP A 352 3.69 -8.62 3.39
CA ASP A 352 2.45 -9.40 3.33
C ASP A 352 2.47 -10.72 4.08
N GLY A 353 1.27 -11.20 4.40
CA GLY A 353 1.01 -12.46 5.09
C GLY A 353 0.97 -13.68 4.18
N GLY A 354 1.67 -13.72 3.05
CA GLY A 354 1.60 -14.87 2.13
C GLY A 354 2.22 -16.18 2.66
N THR A 355 2.69 -16.19 3.90
CA THR A 355 3.05 -17.37 4.71
C THR A 355 1.89 -17.86 5.60
N MET A 356 0.82 -17.08 5.72
CA MET A 356 -0.36 -17.36 6.56
C MET A 356 -1.34 -18.26 5.83
N GLY A 357 -1.84 -19.30 6.52
CA GLY A 357 -2.75 -20.28 5.93
C GLY A 357 -4.01 -19.63 5.35
N THR A 358 -4.63 -18.70 6.11
CA THR A 358 -5.84 -17.97 5.68
C THR A 358 -5.58 -17.11 4.46
N ALA A 359 -4.46 -16.38 4.44
CA ALA A 359 -4.09 -15.51 3.34
C ALA A 359 -3.82 -16.31 2.05
N ILE A 360 -3.13 -17.45 2.16
CA ILE A 360 -2.88 -18.38 1.05
C ILE A 360 -4.21 -18.95 0.53
N ALA A 361 -5.09 -19.41 1.42
CA ALA A 361 -6.39 -19.98 1.06
C ALA A 361 -7.27 -18.97 0.30
N LEU A 362 -7.43 -17.75 0.83
CA LEU A 362 -8.17 -16.68 0.19
C LEU A 362 -7.58 -16.30 -1.16
N ARG A 363 -6.25 -16.12 -1.25
CA ARG A 363 -5.56 -15.83 -2.52
C ARG A 363 -5.86 -16.90 -3.56
N ASN A 364 -5.71 -18.17 -3.20
CA ASN A 364 -5.90 -19.28 -4.13
C ASN A 364 -7.36 -19.38 -4.57
N ALA A 365 -8.30 -19.18 -3.65
CA ALA A 365 -9.73 -19.12 -3.95
C ALA A 365 -10.07 -17.98 -4.93
N THR A 366 -9.49 -16.79 -4.75
CA THR A 366 -9.67 -15.65 -5.66
C THR A 366 -9.07 -15.91 -7.03
N ARG A 367 -7.85 -16.44 -7.11
CA ARG A 367 -7.22 -16.79 -8.41
C ARG A 367 -8.07 -17.81 -9.17
N LYS A 368 -8.56 -18.84 -8.48
CA LYS A 368 -9.44 -19.85 -9.06
C LYS A 368 -10.75 -19.23 -9.56
N ALA A 369 -11.42 -18.41 -8.73
CA ALA A 369 -12.67 -17.76 -9.11
C ALA A 369 -12.50 -16.80 -10.31
N ARG A 370 -11.38 -16.08 -10.40
CA ARG A 370 -11.07 -15.23 -11.56
C ARG A 370 -10.83 -16.04 -12.82
N ALA A 371 -10.12 -17.16 -12.73
CA ALA A 371 -9.89 -18.05 -13.86
C ALA A 371 -11.22 -18.65 -14.38
N GLU A 372 -12.09 -19.11 -13.47
CA GLU A 372 -13.44 -19.59 -13.79
C GLU A 372 -14.29 -18.51 -14.48
N ALA A 373 -14.30 -17.28 -13.94
CA ALA A 373 -15.04 -16.16 -14.53
C ALA A 373 -14.49 -15.75 -15.92
N ALA A 374 -13.17 -15.80 -16.11
CA ALA A 374 -12.54 -15.52 -17.38
C ALA A 374 -12.87 -16.59 -18.44
N ALA A 375 -12.87 -17.87 -18.06
CA ALA A 375 -13.25 -18.98 -18.94
C ALA A 375 -14.71 -18.86 -19.40
N LYS A 376 -15.64 -18.62 -18.46
CA LYS A 376 -17.06 -18.41 -18.79
C LYS A 376 -17.25 -17.26 -19.78
N LYS A 377 -16.55 -16.13 -19.57
CA LYS A 377 -16.60 -14.97 -20.48
C LYS A 377 -16.02 -15.27 -21.87
N ALA A 378 -15.09 -16.21 -21.98
CA ALA A 378 -14.56 -16.65 -23.27
C ALA A 378 -15.57 -17.54 -24.01
N ASP A 379 -16.24 -18.45 -23.29
CA ASP A 379 -17.29 -19.31 -23.85
C ASP A 379 -18.50 -18.50 -24.33
N ASP A 380 -18.95 -17.51 -23.55
CA ASP A 380 -20.06 -16.61 -23.92
C ASP A 380 -19.75 -15.76 -25.17
N LYS A 381 -18.46 -15.59 -25.51
CA LYS A 381 -17.99 -14.85 -26.69
C LYS A 381 -17.69 -15.72 -27.90
N ALA A 382 -17.68 -17.05 -27.75
CA ALA A 382 -17.52 -17.93 -28.89
C ALA A 382 -18.72 -17.69 -29.83
N PRO A 383 -18.49 -17.37 -31.12
CA PRO A 383 -19.59 -17.15 -32.05
C PRO A 383 -20.46 -18.40 -32.04
N ALA A 384 -21.76 -18.24 -31.76
CA ALA A 384 -22.73 -19.32 -31.92
C ALA A 384 -22.55 -19.86 -33.33
N GLY A 385 -22.01 -21.07 -33.45
CA GLY A 385 -21.45 -21.60 -34.69
C GLY A 385 -22.33 -21.25 -35.87
N GLY A 386 -21.86 -20.33 -36.71
CA GLY A 386 -22.54 -20.01 -37.95
C GLY A 386 -22.67 -21.31 -38.71
N ALA A 387 -23.91 -21.71 -39.00
CA ALA A 387 -24.17 -22.89 -39.80
C ALA A 387 -23.29 -22.83 -41.06
N PRO A 388 -22.61 -23.93 -41.44
CA PRO A 388 -21.78 -23.93 -42.62
C PRO A 388 -22.61 -23.46 -43.82
N PRO A 389 -22.08 -22.58 -44.69
CA PRO A 389 -22.80 -22.12 -45.86
C PRO A 389 -23.22 -23.34 -46.70
N SER A 390 -24.53 -23.42 -46.96
CA SER A 390 -25.19 -24.47 -47.75
C SER A 390 -24.85 -24.40 -49.22
#